data_AF-A0A3C2DDW6-F1
#
_entry.id   AF-A0A3C2DDW6-F1
#
_cell.length_a   1.000
_cell.length_b   1.000
_cell.length_c   1.000
_cell.angle_alpha   90.00
_cell.angle_beta   90.00
_cell.angle_gamma   90.00
#
_symmetry.space_group_name_H-M   'P 1'
#
loop_
_entity.id
_entity.type
_entity.pdbx_description
1 polymer ?
#
loop_
_entity_poly.entity_id
_entity_poly.type
_entity_poly.pdbx_seq_one_letter_code
_entity_poly.pdbx_strand_id
1 'polypeptide(L)' 'MAAADDGQTPNEEGTSSPENLSLDETFSSNTDALTLLDGLNDEQRLAVTNDSVPLAIHAGAGSGKTR' A
#
# COMPACT_ATOMS: atom_id res chain seq x y z
N MET A 1 16.97 30.27 54.84
CA MET A 1 17.54 29.44 53.75
C MET A 1 16.93 28.05 53.90
N ALA A 2 15.83 27.78 53.20
CA ALA A 2 15.12 26.49 53.23
C ALA A 2 14.76 26.14 51.79
N ALA A 3 15.09 24.91 51.41
CA ALA A 3 14.87 24.33 50.09
C ALA A 3 13.43 23.81 49.97
N ALA A 4 12.85 23.96 48.79
CA ALA A 4 11.87 23.05 48.23
C ALA A 4 11.97 23.19 46.71
N ASP A 5 12.68 22.24 46.13
CA ASP A 5 12.86 21.99 44.71
C ASP A 5 11.49 21.61 44.12
N ASP A 6 10.95 22.49 43.27
CA ASP A 6 9.65 22.33 42.64
C ASP A 6 9.74 21.15 41.66
N GLY A 7 8.89 20.16 41.90
CA GLY A 7 8.82 18.96 41.10
C GLY A 7 8.42 19.27 39.66
N GLN A 8 9.10 18.61 38.72
CA GLN A 8 8.46 17.98 37.59
C GLN A 8 9.41 16.93 37.02
N THR A 9 9.09 15.65 37.24
CA THR A 9 9.73 14.55 36.51
C THR A 9 9.40 14.68 35.02
N PRO A 10 10.39 14.65 34.12
CA PRO A 10 10.14 14.79 32.70
C PRO A 10 9.44 13.54 32.16
N ASN A 11 8.25 13.77 31.60
CA ASN A 11 7.57 13.01 30.56
C ASN A 11 8.00 11.54 30.42
N GLU A 12 7.19 10.63 30.94
CA GLU A 12 7.20 9.25 30.47
C GLU A 12 6.77 9.27 29.01
N GLU A 13 7.75 9.25 28.11
CA GLU A 13 7.51 8.92 26.71
C GLU A 13 6.97 7.50 26.68
N GLY A 14 5.64 7.41 26.62
CA GLY A 14 4.95 6.19 26.26
C GLY A 14 5.55 5.74 24.94
N THR A 15 6.38 4.70 25.00
CA THR A 15 6.86 3.99 23.83
C THR A 15 5.62 3.40 23.16
N SER A 16 5.02 4.15 22.24
CA SER A 16 4.13 3.62 21.23
C SER A 16 4.98 2.63 20.44
N SER A 17 4.96 1.39 20.92
CA SER A 17 5.50 0.25 20.19
C SER A 17 4.96 0.37 18.76
N PRO A 18 5.82 0.29 17.74
CA PRO A 18 5.36 0.40 16.36
C PRO A 18 4.24 -0.60 16.19
N GLU A 19 3.09 -0.02 15.87
CA GLU A 19 1.81 -0.67 15.73
C GLU A 19 2.03 -1.89 14.86
N ASN A 20 1.65 -3.05 15.38
CA ASN A 20 1.69 -4.32 14.67
C ASN A 20 0.90 -4.12 13.38
N LEU A 21 1.62 -3.86 12.27
CA LEU A 21 1.05 -3.68 10.95
C LEU A 21 0.20 -4.91 10.68
N SER A 22 -1.11 -4.69 10.66
CA SER A 22 -2.15 -5.63 10.28
C SER A 22 -1.67 -6.52 9.12
N LEU A 23 -1.20 -7.73 9.45
CA LEU A 23 -0.81 -8.72 8.42
C LEU A 23 -2.02 -9.11 7.55
N ASP A 24 -3.24 -8.84 8.02
CA ASP A 24 -4.53 -9.10 7.38
C ASP A 24 -4.75 -8.27 6.10
N GLU A 25 -4.26 -7.02 6.02
CA GLU A 25 -4.44 -6.15 4.84
C GLU A 25 -3.64 -6.63 3.59
N THR A 26 -2.52 -7.32 3.82
CA THR A 26 -1.63 -7.76 2.73
C THR A 26 -2.13 -9.00 1.99
N PHE A 27 -2.89 -9.88 2.66
CA PHE A 27 -3.45 -11.08 2.03
C PHE A 27 -4.71 -10.77 1.21
N SER A 28 -5.51 -9.78 1.64
CA SER A 28 -6.68 -9.34 0.86
C SER A 28 -6.26 -8.73 -0.48
N SER A 29 -5.28 -7.80 -0.46
CA SER A 29 -4.83 -7.10 -1.67
C SER A 29 -4.22 -8.01 -2.74
N ASN A 30 -3.52 -9.09 -2.35
CA ASN A 30 -3.01 -10.07 -3.31
C ASN A 30 -4.12 -10.90 -3.96
N THR A 31 -5.15 -11.28 -3.20
CA THR A 31 -6.30 -12.03 -3.74
C THR A 31 -7.09 -11.15 -4.71
N ASP A 32 -7.25 -9.87 -4.37
CA ASP A 32 -7.91 -8.88 -5.22
C ASP A 32 -7.12 -8.62 -6.51
N ALA A 33 -5.78 -8.54 -6.42
CA ALA A 33 -4.91 -8.37 -7.59
C ALA A 33 -4.99 -9.57 -8.56
N LEU A 34 -5.01 -10.80 -8.05
CA LEU A 34 -5.18 -11.99 -8.89
C LEU A 34 -6.57 -12.00 -9.55
N THR A 35 -7.61 -11.63 -8.80
CA THR A 35 -8.97 -11.51 -9.33
C THR A 35 -9.08 -10.46 -10.43
N LEU A 36 -8.39 -9.33 -10.30
CA LEU A 36 -8.31 -8.30 -11.34
C LEU A 36 -7.64 -8.83 -12.61
N LEU A 37 -6.53 -9.55 -12.48
CA LEU A 37 -5.81 -10.13 -13.62
C LEU A 37 -6.60 -11.23 -14.33
N ASP A 38 -7.41 -12.01 -13.62
CA ASP A 38 -8.25 -13.07 -14.20
C ASP A 38 -9.41 -12.53 -15.05
N GLY A 39 -9.83 -11.28 -14.80
CA GLY A 39 -10.86 -10.59 -15.59
C GLY A 39 -10.38 -10.01 -16.92
N LEU A 40 -9.08 -10.12 -17.22
CA LEU A 40 -8.43 -9.53 -18.39
C LEU A 40 -8.17 -10.58 -19.47
N ASN A 41 -8.19 -10.16 -20.74
CA ASN A 41 -7.68 -11.00 -21.83
C ASN A 41 -6.14 -11.01 -21.85
N ASP A 42 -5.54 -11.89 -22.66
CA ASP A 42 -4.09 -12.08 -22.69
C ASP A 42 -3.30 -10.80 -23.02
N GLU A 43 -3.78 -9.98 -23.95
CA GLU A 43 -3.13 -8.72 -24.35
C GLU A 43 -3.17 -7.68 -23.22
N GLN A 44 -4.30 -7.59 -22.52
CA GLN A 44 -4.50 -6.70 -21.37
C GLN A 44 -3.68 -7.16 -20.16
N ARG A 45 -3.64 -8.47 -19.87
CA ARG A 45 -2.80 -9.05 -18.80
C ARG A 45 -1.34 -8.72 -19.05
N LEU A 46 -0.87 -8.96 -20.27
CA LEU A 46 0.49 -8.65 -20.68
C LEU A 46 0.80 -7.17 -20.49
N ALA A 47 -0.12 -6.28 -20.86
CA ALA A 47 0.07 -4.85 -20.71
C ALA A 47 0.15 -4.39 -19.24
N VAL A 48 -0.60 -5.03 -18.33
CA VAL A 48 -0.61 -4.71 -16.89
C VAL A 48 0.61 -5.26 -16.16
N THR A 49 1.11 -6.44 -16.54
CA THR A 49 2.27 -7.08 -15.90
C THR A 49 3.61 -6.74 -16.56
N ASN A 50 3.62 -5.82 -17.52
CA ASN A 50 4.84 -5.42 -18.22
C ASN A 50 5.61 -4.34 -17.45
N ASP A 51 6.85 -4.64 -17.09
CA ASP A 51 7.71 -3.73 -16.31
C ASP A 51 8.46 -2.68 -17.16
N SER A 52 8.17 -2.56 -18.47
CA SER A 52 8.88 -1.60 -19.32
C SER A 52 8.50 -0.15 -19.02
N VAL A 53 9.51 0.72 -18.96
CA VAL A 53 9.34 2.16 -18.77
C VAL A 53 10.18 2.91 -19.81
N PRO A 54 9.58 3.66 -20.76
CA PRO A 54 8.14 3.87 -20.96
C PRO A 54 7.43 2.72 -21.70
N LEU A 55 6.14 2.51 -21.39
CA LEU A 55 5.24 1.58 -22.09
C LEU A 55 4.18 2.35 -22.89
N ALA A 56 3.95 1.94 -24.15
CA ALA A 56 2.87 2.47 -24.99
C ALA A 56 1.92 1.34 -25.41
N ILE A 57 0.62 1.54 -25.20
CA ILE A 57 -0.44 0.59 -25.58
C ILE A 57 -1.23 1.19 -26.73
N HIS A 58 -1.18 0.55 -27.90
CA HIS A 58 -2.00 0.92 -29.06
C HIS A 58 -3.20 -0.01 -29.16
N ALA A 59 -4.41 0.50 -28.92
CA ALA A 59 -5.63 -0.30 -29.01
C ALA A 59 -6.84 0.55 -29.46
N GLY A 60 -7.76 -0.07 -30.21
CA GLY A 60 -8.93 0.58 -30.79
C GLY A 60 -10.01 1.02 -29.79
N ALA A 61 -11.08 1.65 -30.30
CA ALA A 61 -12.24 2.00 -29.48
C ALA A 61 -12.87 0.74 -28.86
N GLY A 62 -13.33 0.84 -27.60
CA GLY A 62 -13.97 -0.28 -26.91
C GLY A 62 -13.04 -1.39 -26.40
N SER A 63 -11.71 -1.28 -26.56
CA SER A 63 -10.76 -2.33 -26.14
C SER A 63 -10.49 -2.42 -24.63
N GLY A 64 -11.15 -1.59 -23.80
CA GLY A 64 -10.99 -1.64 -22.34
C GLY A 64 -9.70 -1.02 -21.77
N LYS A 65 -9.03 -0.09 -22.46
CA LYS A 65 -7.78 0.57 -21.98
C LYS A 65 -7.85 1.23 -20.58
N THR A 66 -9.04 1.54 -20.08
CA THR A 66 -9.26 2.34 -18.85
C THR A 66 -10.11 1.60 -17.81
N ARG A 67 -10.50 0.36 -18.10
CA ARG A 67 -11.27 -0.47 -17.17
C ARG A 67 -10.33 -1.01 -16.10
#